data_AF-A0A1H2VS96-F1
#
_entry.id   AF-A0A1H2VS96-F1
#
_cell.length_a   1.000
_cell.length_b   1.000
_cell.length_c   1.000
_cell.angle_alpha   90.00
_cell.angle_beta   90.00
_cell.angle_gamma   90.00
#
_symmetry.space_group_name_H-M   'P 1'
#
loop_
_entity.id
_entity.type
_entity.pdbx_description
1 polymer ?
#
loop_
_entity_poly.entity_id
_entity_poly.type
_entity_poly.pdbx_seq_one_letter_code
_entity_poly.pdbx_strand_id
1 'polypeptide(L)' 'MGKHETKTCPRCGSSFECKANRVERCGCLSVALTAEALEYLGDRYRDCLCVACLEQVNRLCSKQSAPDADHQAAD' A
#
# COMPACT_ATOMS: atom_id res chain seq x y z
N MET A 1 -1.88 26.59 9.30
CA MET A 1 -0.80 25.59 9.15
C MET A 1 -1.44 24.22 8.96
N GLY A 2 -1.36 23.65 7.75
CA GLY A 2 -1.89 22.32 7.47
C GLY A 2 -1.10 21.28 8.24
N LYS A 3 -1.75 20.51 9.11
CA LYS A 3 -1.14 19.39 9.82
C LYS A 3 -0.92 18.27 8.80
N HIS A 4 0.19 18.35 8.09
CA HIS A 4 0.72 17.25 7.29
C HIS A 4 1.30 16.24 8.27
N GLU A 5 0.79 15.01 8.25
CA GLU A 5 1.30 13.94 9.11
C GLU A 5 2.42 13.24 8.35
N THR A 6 3.67 13.47 8.76
CA THR A 6 4.79 12.70 8.25
C THR A 6 4.72 11.31 8.87
N LYS A 7 4.37 10.30 8.07
CA LYS A 7 4.36 8.89 8.48
C LYS A 7 5.55 8.16 7.90
N THR A 8 5.98 7.12 8.60
CA THR A 8 7.00 6.20 8.11
C THR A 8 6.31 5.05 7.39
N CYS A 9 6.71 4.80 6.14
CA CYS A 9 6.19 3.70 5.35
C CYS A 9 6.63 2.37 5.99
N PRO A 10 5.72 1.49 6.43
CA PRO A 10 6.08 0.23 7.08
C PRO A 10 6.78 -0.77 6.13
N ARG A 11 6.66 -0.55 4.81
CA ARG A 11 7.28 -1.42 3.79
C ARG A 11 8.73 -1.05 3.50
N CYS A 12 9.03 0.24 3.33
CA CYS A 12 10.36 0.70 2.90
C CYS A 12 11.11 1.54 3.95
N GLY A 13 10.47 1.89 5.06
CA GLY A 13 11.05 2.73 6.11
C GLY A 13 11.19 4.22 5.75
N SER A 14 10.77 4.63 4.55
CA SER A 14 10.86 6.03 4.13
C SER A 14 9.79 6.89 4.78
N SER A 15 10.16 8.10 5.17
CA SER A 15 9.22 9.11 5.64
C SER A 15 8.45 9.69 4.44
N PHE A 16 7.13 9.76 4.54
CA PHE A 16 6.28 10.36 3.51
C PHE A 16 5.18 11.20 4.14
N GLU A 17 4.67 12.15 3.35
CA GLU A 17 3.57 13.01 3.78
C GLU A 17 2.24 12.26 3.60
N CYS A 18 1.66 11.80 4.72
CA CYS A 18 0.33 11.23 4.72
C CYS A 18 -0.71 12.33 4.96
N LYS A 19 -1.65 12.45 4.02
CA LYS A 19 -2.80 13.34 4.12
C LYS A 19 -4.08 12.57 4.38
N ALA A 20 -4.05 11.57 5.28
CA ALA A 20 -5.26 10.80 5.63
C ALA A 20 -6.42 11.72 6.10
N ASN A 21 -6.09 12.81 6.82
CA ASN A 21 -7.05 13.86 7.22
C ASN A 21 -7.64 14.69 6.05
N ARG A 22 -7.09 14.54 4.85
CA ARG A 22 -7.50 15.17 3.58
C ARG A 22 -7.28 14.19 2.44
N VAL A 23 -7.98 13.05 2.49
CA VAL A 23 -7.78 11.93 1.55
C VAL A 23 -7.85 12.36 0.08
N GLU A 24 -8.70 13.33 -0.25
CA GLU A 24 -8.83 13.96 -1.58
C GLU A 24 -7.50 14.58 -2.11
N ARG A 25 -6.56 14.89 -1.22
CA ARG A 25 -5.23 15.44 -1.54
C ARG A 25 -4.09 14.48 -1.21
N CYS A 26 -4.39 13.25 -0.80
CA CYS A 26 -3.37 12.23 -0.54
C CYS A 26 -2.79 11.75 -1.86
N GLY A 27 -1.45 11.72 -1.97
CA GLY A 27 -0.79 11.13 -3.14
C GLY A 27 -1.15 9.66 -3.37
N CYS A 28 -1.61 8.96 -2.33
CA CYS A 28 -2.14 7.60 -2.41
C CYS A 28 -3.35 7.49 -3.35
N LEU A 29 -4.21 8.51 -3.42
CA LEU A 29 -5.40 8.52 -4.27
C LEU A 29 -5.07 8.72 -5.76
N SER A 30 -3.88 9.26 -6.05
CA SER A 30 -3.37 9.41 -7.42
C SER A 30 -2.85 8.10 -8.02
N VAL A 31 -2.70 7.05 -7.21
CA VAL A 31 -2.23 5.74 -7.67
C VAL A 31 -3.43 4.87 -8.05
N ALA A 32 -3.50 4.47 -9.31
CA ALA A 32 -4.52 3.52 -9.77
C ALA A 32 -4.13 2.09 -9.38
N LEU A 33 -4.69 1.59 -8.27
CA LEU A 33 -4.48 0.24 -7.78
C LEU A 33 -5.46 -0.75 -8.44
N THR A 34 -4.98 -1.93 -8.83
CA THR A 34 -5.87 -3.04 -9.24
C THR A 34 -6.56 -3.68 -8.05
N ALA A 35 -7.61 -4.46 -8.30
CA ALA A 35 -8.32 -5.20 -7.25
C ALA A 35 -7.36 -6.12 -6.48
N GLU A 36 -6.52 -6.88 -7.18
CA GLU A 36 -5.51 -7.77 -6.57
C GLU A 36 -4.50 -7.00 -5.71
N ALA A 37 -4.10 -5.80 -6.14
CA ALA A 37 -3.22 -4.95 -5.34
C ALA A 37 -3.92 -4.43 -4.08
N LEU A 38 -5.20 -4.04 -4.18
CA LEU A 38 -6.00 -3.60 -3.03
C LEU A 38 -6.20 -4.73 -2.01
N GLU A 39 -6.51 -5.94 -2.46
CA GLU A 39 -6.63 -7.11 -1.58
C GLU A 39 -5.31 -7.43 -0.89
N TYR A 40 -4.21 -7.47 -1.64
CA TYR A 40 -2.87 -7.68 -1.09
C TYR A 40 -2.50 -6.63 -0.03
N LEU A 41 -2.85 -5.36 -0.29
CA LEU A 41 -2.59 -4.27 0.63
C LEU A 41 -3.44 -4.37 1.89
N GLY A 42 -4.74 -4.64 1.75
CA GLY A 42 -5.68 -4.73 2.87
C GLY A 42 -5.40 -5.90 3.81
N ASP A 43 -4.86 -6.99 3.28
CA ASP A 43 -4.49 -8.17 4.07
C ASP A 43 -3.17 -7.97 4.83
N ARG A 44 -2.15 -7.36 4.19
CA ARG A 44 -0.79 -7.26 4.74
C ARG A 44 -0.45 -5.96 5.45
N TYR A 45 -1.14 -4.86 5.16
CA TYR A 45 -0.81 -3.54 5.70
C TYR A 45 -2.04 -2.87 6.31
N ARG A 46 -1.96 -2.54 7.61
CA ARG A 46 -3.00 -1.78 8.32
C ARG A 46 -2.72 -0.28 8.41
N ASP A 47 -1.60 0.18 7.88
CA ASP A 47 -1.21 1.59 7.89
C ASP A 47 -0.90 2.10 6.48
N CYS A 48 -0.74 3.42 6.34
CA CYS A 48 -0.53 4.06 5.05
C CYS A 48 0.86 3.75 4.48
N LEU A 49 0.92 3.51 3.17
CA LEU A 49 2.14 3.30 2.41
C LEU A 49 2.46 4.53 1.55
N CYS A 50 3.74 4.73 1.27
CA CYS A 50 4.14 5.78 0.34
C CYS A 50 3.75 5.43 -1.10
N VAL A 51 3.62 6.46 -1.95
CA VAL A 51 3.23 6.34 -3.37
C VAL A 51 4.11 5.35 -4.11
N ALA A 52 5.43 5.41 -3.92
CA ALA A 52 6.37 4.49 -4.56
C ALA A 52 6.09 3.02 -4.19
N CYS A 53 5.77 2.74 -2.92
CA CYS A 53 5.42 1.40 -2.48
C CYS A 53 4.08 0.93 -3.06
N LEU A 54 3.07 1.82 -3.12
CA LEU A 54 1.78 1.52 -3.73
C LEU A 54 1.91 1.18 -5.21
N GLU A 55 2.65 1.98 -5.98
CA GLU A 55 2.93 1.69 -7.39
C GLU A 55 3.70 0.37 -7.58
N GLN A 56 4.67 0.10 -6.70
CA GLN A 56 5.41 -1.16 -6.73
C GLN A 56 4.49 -2.35 -6.45
N VAL A 57 3.63 -2.30 -5.42
CA VAL A 57 2.64 -3.38 -5.16
C VAL A 57 1.75 -3.57 -6.37
N ASN A 58 1.24 -2.48 -6.95
CA ASN A 58 0.39 -2.54 -8.13
C ASN A 58 1.04 -3.31 -9.28
N ARG A 59 2.31 -2.98 -9.59
CA ARG A 59 3.09 -3.67 -10.63
C ARG A 59 3.40 -5.13 -10.30
N LEU A 60 3.58 -5.44 -9.01
CA LEU A 60 3.82 -6.80 -8.56
C LEU A 60 2.54 -7.63 -8.78
N CYS A 61 1.38 -7.18 -8.31
CA CYS A 61 0.11 -7.90 -8.50
C CYS A 61 -0.23 -8.09 -9.99
N SER A 62 0.03 -7.09 -10.86
CA SER A 62 -0.16 -7.26 -12.31
C SER A 62 0.73 -8.35 -12.96
N LYS A 63 1.77 -8.84 -12.26
CA LYS A 63 2.65 -9.93 -12.72
C LYS A 63 2.52 -11.20 -11.88
N GLN A 64 1.92 -11.11 -10.70
CA GLN A 64 1.76 -12.20 -9.74
C GLN A 64 0.43 -12.91 -10.00
N SER A 65 0.34 -13.60 -11.14
CA SER A 65 -0.69 -14.63 -11.40
C SER A 65 -0.22 -16.04 -11.04
N ALA A 66 0.82 -16.17 -10.22
CA ALA A 66 1.17 -17.43 -9.57
C ALA A 66 0.90 -17.26 -8.07
N PRO A 67 -0.16 -17.89 -7.54
CA PRO A 67 -0.50 -17.79 -6.13
C PRO A 67 0.58 -18.48 -5.31
N ASP A 68 1.33 -17.71 -4.53
CA ASP A 68 1.97 -18.26 -3.32
C ASP A 68 0.85 -18.40 -2.28
N ALA A 69 0.02 -19.41 -2.51
CA ALA A 69 -0.74 -20.06 -1.47
C ALA A 69 0.27 -20.90 -0.68
N ASP A 70 1.08 -20.26 0.18
CA ASP A 70 1.49 -20.92 1.41
C ASP A 70 0.24 -21.03 2.28
N HIS A 71 -0.53 -22.05 1.94
CA HIS A 71 -1.50 -22.70 2.78
C HIS A 71 -0.69 -23.30 3.93
N GLN A 72 -0.45 -22.52 4.98
CA GLN A 72 0.29 -23.04 6.12
C GLN A 72 -0.49 -24.24 6.67
N ALA A 73 0.16 -25.39 6.58
CA ALA A 73 -0.38 -26.73 6.61
C ALA A 73 -1.19 -27.06 7.87
N ALA A 74 -2.15 -27.96 7.68
CA ALA A 74 -2.71 -28.77 8.75
C ALA A 74 -1.61 -29.64 9.41
N ASP A 75 -1.54 -29.59 10.74
CA ASP A 75 -1.47 -30.75 11.66
C ASP A 75 -1.90 -30.29 13.06
#